data_AF-A0A0P1ECN8-F1
#
_entry.id   AF-A0A0P1ECN8-F1
#
_cell.length_a   1.000
_cell.length_b   1.000
_cell.length_c   1.000
_cell.angle_alpha   90.00
_cell.angle_beta   90.00
_cell.angle_gamma   90.00
#
_symmetry.space_group_name_H-M   'P 1'
#
loop_
_entity.id
_entity.type
_entity.pdbx_description
1 polymer ?
#
loop_
_entity_poly.entity_id
_entity_poly.type
_entity_poly.pdbx_seq_one_letter_code
_entity_poly.pdbx_strand_id
1 'polypeptide(L)' 'MLVGYYEPMFGSLGKLVERQIKKAQAEGQLEGLEGEGQPLPDRSSEAQTDPAVAAGHRIMAQAGVLPEEFSIKKELDAAR' A
#
# COMPACT_ATOMS: atom_id res chain seq x y z
N MET A 1 -11.73 -2.05 38.03
CA MET A 1 -10.88 -1.44 36.98
C MET A 1 -9.85 -2.49 36.58
N LEU A 2 -10.11 -3.27 35.53
CA LEU A 2 -9.21 -4.32 35.05
C LEU A 2 -8.21 -3.70 34.07
N VAL A 3 -6.98 -3.48 34.53
CA VAL A 3 -5.85 -3.18 33.63
C VAL A 3 -5.35 -4.54 33.13
N GLY A 4 -5.84 -4.95 31.96
CA GLY A 4 -5.29 -6.09 31.24
C GLY A 4 -3.89 -5.72 30.74
N TYR A 5 -2.86 -6.33 31.32
CA TYR A 5 -1.51 -6.29 30.77
C TYR A 5 -1.52 -7.02 29.42
N TYR A 6 -1.51 -6.25 28.34
CA TYR A 6 -1.19 -6.79 27.02
C TYR A 6 0.30 -7.10 27.02
N GLU A 7 0.67 -8.34 27.38
CA GLU A 7 2.00 -8.86 27.13
C GLU A 7 2.26 -8.75 25.61
N PRO A 8 3.32 -8.06 25.13
CA PRO A 8 3.48 -7.82 23.71
C PRO A 8 3.85 -9.13 23.00
N MET A 9 2.85 -9.71 22.34
CA MET A 9 2.88 -10.99 21.62
C MET A 9 3.89 -11.04 20.44
N PHE A 10 4.75 -10.03 20.28
CA PHE A 10 5.69 -9.88 19.16
C PHE A 10 7.11 -9.45 19.55
N GLY A 11 7.49 -9.44 20.84
CA GLY A 11 8.78 -8.88 21.28
C GLY A 11 10.03 -9.47 20.59
N SER A 12 10.04 -10.76 20.27
CA SER A 12 11.15 -11.42 19.55
C SER A 12 11.11 -11.17 18.04
N LEU A 13 9.92 -11.19 17.43
CA LEU A 13 9.74 -10.91 16.01
C LEU A 13 10.08 -9.46 15.68
N GLY A 14 9.64 -8.50 16.51
CA GLY A 14 9.97 -7.08 16.35
C GLY A 14 11.48 -6.84 16.35
N LYS A 15 12.23 -7.53 17.23
CA LYS A 15 13.70 -7.45 17.25
C LYS A 15 14.35 -8.02 15.99
N LEU A 16 13.75 -9.05 15.38
CA LEU A 16 14.23 -9.60 14.10
C LEU A 16 13.96 -8.64 12.95
N VAL A 17 12.76 -8.09 12.87
CA VAL A 17 12.36 -7.09 11.86
C VAL A 17 13.25 -5.86 11.94
N GLU A 18 13.45 -5.30 13.14
CA GLU A 18 14.31 -4.14 13.37
C GLU A 18 15.75 -4.37 12.89
N ARG A 19 16.30 -5.57 13.11
CA ARG A 19 17.64 -5.93 12.62
C ARG A 19 17.71 -5.97 11.09
N GLN A 20 16.67 -6.46 10.42
CA GLN A 20 16.63 -6.48 8.96
C GLN A 20 16.53 -5.08 8.38
N ILE A 21 15.72 -4.21 8.99
CA ILE A 21 15.61 -2.80 8.58
C ILE A 21 16.96 -2.10 8.71
N LYS A 22 17.66 -2.25 9.85
CA LYS A 22 18.99 -1.65 10.07
C LYS A 22 20.03 -2.14 9.08
N LYS A 23 20.00 -3.43 8.75
CA LYS A 23 20.88 -4.01 7.73
C LYS A 23 20.62 -3.37 6.37
N ALA A 24 19.35 -3.31 5.93
CA ALA A 24 18.98 -2.70 4.65
C ALA A 24 19.37 -1.23 4.56
N GLN A 25 19.22 -0.47 5.66
CA GLN A 25 19.70 0.91 5.76
C GLN A 25 21.23 1.00 5.60
N ALA A 26 22.00 0.18 6.32
CA ALA A 26 23.46 0.20 6.24
C ALA A 26 23.99 -0.23 4.86
N GLU A 27 23.24 -1.06 4.15
CA GLU A 27 23.54 -1.50 2.79
C GLU A 27 23.03 -0.52 1.71
N GLY A 28 22.42 0.61 2.09
CA GLY A 28 21.89 1.60 1.15
C GLY A 28 20.66 1.12 0.36
N GLN A 29 20.04 0.01 0.75
CA GLN A 29 18.89 -0.57 0.03
C GLN A 29 17.61 0.26 0.13
N LEU A 30 17.58 1.23 1.05
CA LEU A 30 16.46 2.14 1.26
C LEU A 30 16.73 3.55 0.69
N GLU A 31 17.81 3.71 -0.07
CA GLU A 31 18.19 4.94 -0.79
C GLU A 31 17.83 4.83 -2.27
N GLY A 32 17.63 5.95 -2.94
CA GLY A 32 17.25 6.04 -4.36
C GLY A 32 15.87 5.47 -4.67
N LEU A 33 14.98 5.40 -3.68
CA LEU A 33 13.64 4.83 -3.87
C LEU A 33 12.77 5.74 -4.76
N GLU A 34 11.86 5.15 -5.50
CA GLU A 34 10.90 5.91 -6.31
C GLU A 34 10.11 6.88 -5.42
N GLY A 35 10.18 8.17 -5.74
CA GLY A 35 9.53 9.23 -4.96
C GLY A 35 10.31 9.68 -3.71
N GLU A 36 11.56 9.26 -3.52
CA GLU A 36 12.38 9.75 -2.41
C GLU A 36 12.54 11.29 -2.45
N GLY A 37 12.32 11.93 -1.30
CA GLY A 37 12.35 13.38 -1.15
C GLY A 37 11.15 14.13 -1.77
N GLN A 38 10.26 13.42 -2.46
CA GLN A 38 9.05 14.01 -3.03
C GLN A 38 7.91 14.05 -2.00
N PRO A 39 6.97 15.00 -2.10
CA PRO A 39 5.76 14.95 -1.29
C PRO A 39 4.99 13.66 -1.54
N LEU A 40 4.25 13.21 -0.51
CA LEU A 40 3.33 12.10 -0.67
C LEU A 40 2.31 12.42 -1.77
N PRO A 41 1.95 11.45 -2.63
CA PRO A 41 0.93 11.65 -3.64
C PRO A 41 -0.41 11.98 -2.97
N ASP A 42 -1.18 12.87 -3.59
CA ASP A 42 -2.53 13.18 -3.13
C ASP A 42 -3.42 11.93 -3.26
N ARG A 43 -3.96 11.50 -2.13
CA ARG A 43 -4.87 10.36 -2.00
C ARG A 43 -6.19 10.77 -1.34
N SER A 44 -6.51 12.06 -1.35
CA SER A 44 -7.76 12.59 -0.77
C SER A 44 -9.01 11.89 -1.32
N SER A 45 -8.98 11.46 -2.59
CA SER A 45 -10.05 10.68 -3.22
C SER A 45 -10.25 9.28 -2.63
N GLU A 46 -9.23 8.70 -2.00
CA GLU A 46 -9.26 7.37 -1.40
C GLU A 46 -9.60 7.41 0.09
N ALA A 47 -9.69 8.61 0.70
CA ALA A 47 -9.86 8.79 2.14
C ALA A 47 -11.17 8.18 2.69
N GLN A 48 -12.16 7.97 1.83
CA GLN A 48 -13.45 7.38 2.19
C GLN A 48 -13.52 5.87 1.88
N THR A 49 -12.48 5.30 1.27
CA THR A 49 -12.42 3.88 0.90
C THR A 49 -11.74 3.07 2.00
N ASP A 50 -12.18 1.82 2.18
CA ASP A 50 -11.44 0.89 3.03
C ASP A 50 -9.97 0.80 2.57
N PRO A 51 -8.98 0.92 3.49
CA PRO A 51 -7.57 0.95 3.13
C PRO A 51 -7.09 -0.29 2.36
N ALA A 52 -7.64 -1.47 2.66
CA ALA A 52 -7.27 -2.70 1.97
C ALA A 52 -7.83 -2.72 0.55
N VAL A 53 -9.06 -2.24 0.37
CA VAL A 53 -9.69 -2.07 -0.95
C VAL A 53 -8.90 -1.07 -1.80
N ALA A 54 -8.56 0.10 -1.24
CA ALA A 54 -7.76 1.11 -1.93
C ALA A 54 -6.38 0.56 -2.35
N ALA A 55 -5.72 -0.22 -1.48
CA ALA A 55 -4.47 -0.90 -1.81
C ALA A 55 -4.63 -1.92 -2.95
N GLY A 56 -5.70 -2.72 -2.91
CA GLY A 56 -6.02 -3.67 -3.97
C GLY A 56 -6.18 -2.99 -5.33
N HIS A 57 -6.94 -1.88 -5.39
CA HIS A 57 -7.11 -1.12 -6.63
C HIS A 57 -5.79 -0.57 -7.17
N ARG A 58 -4.88 -0.09 -6.31
CA ARG A 58 -3.55 0.38 -6.74
C ARG A 58 -2.70 -0.75 -7.32
N ILE A 59 -2.69 -1.92 -6.67
CA ILE A 59 -1.95 -3.09 -7.17
C ILE A 59 -2.47 -3.49 -8.56
N MET A 60 -3.79 -3.53 -8.74
CA MET A 60 -4.41 -3.83 -10.03
C MET A 60 -4.06 -2.78 -11.11
N ALA A 61 -4.13 -1.49 -10.76
CA ALA A 61 -3.79 -0.41 -11.68
C ALA A 61 -2.31 -0.45 -12.09
N GLN A 62 -1.40 -0.71 -11.14
CA GLN A 62 0.04 -0.88 -11.42
C GLN A 62 0.32 -2.10 -12.31
N ALA A 63 -0.50 -3.15 -12.19
CA ALA A 63 -0.43 -4.32 -13.05
C ALA A 63 -1.08 -4.11 -14.44
N GLY A 64 -1.63 -2.93 -14.72
CA GLY A 64 -2.27 -2.62 -16.01
C GLY A 64 -3.66 -3.23 -16.18
N VAL A 65 -4.32 -3.64 -15.10
CA VAL A 65 -5.66 -4.21 -15.14
C VAL A 65 -6.67 -3.12 -15.53
N LEU A 66 -7.48 -3.40 -16.54
CA LEU A 66 -8.59 -2.54 -16.96
C LEU A 66 -9.90 -3.04 -16.34
N PRO A 67 -10.63 -2.21 -15.58
CA PRO A 67 -11.96 -2.57 -15.08
C PRO A 67 -12.95 -2.87 -16.21
N GLU A 68 -13.83 -3.85 -16.01
CA GLU A 68 -14.77 -4.35 -17.04
C GLU A 68 -15.70 -3.25 -17.57
N GLU A 69 -16.02 -2.26 -16.74
CA GLU A 69 -16.89 -1.14 -17.07
C GLU A 69 -16.37 -0.33 -18.26
N PHE A 70 -15.06 -0.29 -18.48
CA PHE A 70 -14.47 0.39 -19.65
C PHE A 70 -14.75 -0.36 -20.95
N SER A 71 -14.75 -1.69 -20.93
CA SER A 71 -15.08 -2.51 -22.09
C SER A 71 -16.55 -2.33 -22.46
N ILE A 72 -17.44 -2.41 -21.45
CA ILE A 72 -18.89 -2.21 -21.64
C ILE A 72 -19.19 -0.82 -22.19
N LYS A 73 -18.52 0.24 -21.68
CA LYS A 73 -18.67 1.60 -22.21
C LYS A 73 -18.30 1.69 -23.69
N LYS A 74 -17.19 1.07 -24.11
CA LYS A 74 -16.77 1.07 -25.52
C LYS A 74 -17.79 0.39 -26.42
N GLU A 75 -18.36 -0.73 -25.98
CA GLU A 75 -19.41 -1.43 -26.72
C GLU A 75 -20.68 -0.57 -26.85
N LEU A 76 -21.08 0.12 -25.78
CA LEU A 76 -22.23 1.02 -25.78
C LEU A 76 -22.03 2.22 -26.71
N ASP A 77 -20.84 2.81 -26.72
CA ASP A 77 -20.50 3.92 -27.61
C ASP A 77 -20.44 3.48 -29.08
N ALA A 78 -20.01 2.25 -29.37
CA ALA A 78 -20.01 1.70 -30.72
C ALA A 78 -21.41 1.37 -31.27
N ALA A 79 -22.40 1.19 -30.39
CA ALA A 79 -23.79 0.90 -30.73
C ALA A 79 -24.67 2.16 -30.87
N ARG A 80 -24.11 3.36 -30.68
CA ARG A 80 -24.76 4.66 -30.92
C ARG A 80 -24.63 5.11 -32.37
#